data_AF-A0A7W9PLR2-F1
#
_entry.id   AF-A0A7W9PLR2-F1
#
_cell.length_a   1.000
_cell.length_b   1.000
_cell.length_c   1.000
_cell.angle_alpha   90.00
_cell.angle_beta   90.00
_cell.angle_gamma   90.00
#
_symmetry.space_group_name_H-M   'P 1'
#
loop_
_entity.id
_entity.type
_entity.pdbx_description
1 polymer ?
#
loop_
_entity_poly.entity_id
_entity_poly.type
_entity_poly.pdbx_seq_one_letter_code
_entity_poly.pdbx_strand_id
1 'polypeptide(L)'
;MNDRTDQEILDMLYAWTKSLVPELSAFIERLAELEPEIGPIIAEHIRDNNEMLPTVLMGDIARWVVGVAHESDNPRLRLAPFFAELEDGWGDGQNAVSDLIAVAFVENIFDEPEVVNLLGPELFRYYRIYTGQEKVRRDEVRPMPEVVKKVLKKLGRR
;
A
#
# COMPACT_ATOMS: atom_id res chain seq x y z
N MET A 1 10.47 11.81 -22.07
CA MET A 1 9.02 11.61 -22.19
C MET A 1 8.43 12.78 -22.93
N ASN A 2 7.36 12.56 -23.70
CA ASN A 2 6.62 13.61 -24.39
C ASN A 2 5.30 13.75 -23.65
N ASP A 3 4.81 14.97 -23.39
CA ASP A 3 3.58 15.27 -22.63
C ASP A 3 2.36 14.43 -23.07
N ARG A 4 2.36 14.02 -24.33
CA ARG A 4 1.31 13.20 -24.94
C ARG A 4 1.25 11.77 -24.39
N THR A 5 2.39 11.19 -24.00
CA THR A 5 2.47 9.85 -23.41
C THR A 5 2.01 9.86 -21.95
N ASP A 6 2.32 10.93 -21.22
CA ASP A 6 1.93 11.08 -19.82
C ASP A 6 0.41 11.28 -19.69
N GLN A 7 -0.21 12.01 -20.61
CA GLN A 7 -1.68 12.17 -20.65
C GLN A 7 -2.41 10.86 -21.00
N GLU A 8 -1.90 10.07 -21.94
CA GLU A 8 -2.48 8.76 -22.29
C GLU A 8 -2.41 7.78 -21.09
N ILE A 9 -1.33 7.85 -20.31
CA ILE A 9 -1.16 7.09 -19.06
C ILE A 9 -2.16 7.55 -18.00
N LEU A 10 -2.35 8.86 -17.82
CA LEU A 10 -3.31 9.41 -16.87
C LEU A 10 -4.76 9.08 -17.25
N ASP A 11 -5.10 9.09 -18.54
CA ASP A 11 -6.43 8.72 -19.03
C ASP A 11 -6.71 7.22 -18.83
N MET A 12 -5.68 6.37 -19.00
CA MET A 12 -5.75 4.96 -18.63
C MET A 12 -5.88 4.78 -17.12
N LEU A 13 -5.06 5.45 -16.31
CA LEU A 13 -5.22 5.45 -14.86
C LEU A 13 -6.67 5.77 -14.48
N TYR A 14 -7.22 6.86 -14.99
CA TYR A 14 -8.58 7.33 -14.69
C TYR A 14 -9.71 6.38 -15.14
N ALA A 15 -9.56 5.74 -16.31
CA ALA A 15 -10.56 4.78 -16.80
C ALA A 15 -10.57 3.49 -15.97
N TRP A 16 -9.41 3.08 -15.47
CA TRP A 16 -9.21 1.81 -14.78
C TRP A 16 -9.33 1.94 -13.25
N THR A 17 -9.01 3.09 -12.66
CA THR A 17 -9.26 3.41 -11.24
C THR A 17 -10.75 3.37 -10.91
N LYS A 18 -11.63 3.59 -11.88
CA LYS A 18 -13.08 3.34 -11.75
C LYS A 18 -13.48 1.87 -11.58
N SER A 19 -12.60 0.92 -11.89
CA SER A 19 -12.85 -0.52 -11.80
C SER A 19 -12.40 -1.15 -10.46
N LEU A 20 -11.48 -0.48 -9.76
CA LEU A 20 -11.10 -0.79 -8.38
C LEU A 20 -12.21 -0.38 -7.39
N VAL A 21 -12.12 -0.86 -6.15
CA VAL A 21 -12.90 -0.26 -5.06
C VAL A 21 -12.48 1.23 -4.99
N PRO A 22 -13.41 2.21 -5.04
CA PRO A 22 -13.07 3.62 -5.25
C PRO A 22 -12.00 4.18 -4.30
N GLU A 23 -11.92 3.66 -3.09
CA GLU A 23 -10.96 4.07 -2.07
C GLU A 23 -9.51 3.66 -2.42
N LEU A 24 -9.32 2.46 -3.00
CA LEU A 24 -8.00 1.99 -3.44
C LEU A 24 -7.48 2.81 -4.62
N SER A 25 -8.40 3.20 -5.49
CA SER A 25 -8.06 3.91 -6.70
C SER A 25 -7.66 5.36 -6.38
N ALA A 26 -8.45 6.03 -5.54
CA ALA A 26 -8.13 7.36 -5.03
C ALA A 26 -6.80 7.37 -4.24
N PHE A 27 -6.50 6.29 -3.50
CA PHE A 27 -5.22 6.16 -2.80
C PHE A 27 -4.04 6.08 -3.76
N ILE A 28 -4.11 5.25 -4.80
CA ILE A 28 -3.02 5.12 -5.78
C ILE A 28 -2.84 6.42 -6.58
N GLU A 29 -3.93 7.12 -6.94
CA GLU A 29 -3.86 8.43 -7.58
C GLU A 29 -3.11 9.44 -6.70
N ARG A 30 -3.40 9.51 -5.40
CA ARG A 30 -2.67 10.40 -4.47
C ARG A 30 -1.19 10.07 -4.36
N LEU A 31 -0.81 8.79 -4.37
CA LEU A 31 0.60 8.40 -4.39
C LEU A 31 1.31 8.91 -5.67
N ALA A 32 0.66 8.78 -6.83
CA ALA A 32 1.22 9.25 -8.09
C ALA A 32 1.30 10.80 -8.19
N GLU A 33 0.32 11.51 -7.61
CA GLU A 33 0.34 12.97 -7.53
C GLU A 33 1.45 13.48 -6.59
N LEU A 34 1.67 12.78 -5.48
CA LEU A 34 2.67 13.14 -4.49
C LEU A 34 4.10 12.82 -4.95
N GLU A 35 4.27 11.74 -5.72
CA GLU A 35 5.56 11.28 -6.20
C GLU A 35 5.56 11.09 -7.73
N PRO A 36 6.16 12.02 -8.49
CA PRO A 36 6.20 11.94 -9.95
C PRO A 36 6.89 10.67 -10.49
N GLU A 37 7.82 10.08 -9.73
CA GLU A 37 8.51 8.84 -10.11
C GLU A 37 7.59 7.60 -10.08
N ILE A 38 6.46 7.65 -9.36
CA ILE A 38 5.47 6.57 -9.32
C ILE A 38 4.67 6.46 -10.62
N GLY A 39 4.43 7.58 -11.31
CA GLY A 39 3.71 7.59 -12.60
C GLY A 39 4.30 6.62 -13.63
N PRO A 40 5.62 6.68 -13.91
CA PRO A 40 6.31 5.70 -14.76
C PRO A 40 6.19 4.25 -14.28
N ILE A 41 6.26 3.99 -12.97
CA ILE A 41 6.12 2.64 -12.39
C ILE A 41 4.73 2.08 -12.70
N ILE A 42 3.69 2.88 -12.52
CA ILE A 42 2.31 2.48 -12.86
C ILE A 42 2.18 2.18 -14.35
N ALA A 43 2.77 3.01 -15.22
CA ALA A 43 2.71 2.81 -16.65
C ALA A 43 3.42 1.52 -17.10
N GLU A 44 4.56 1.20 -16.51
CA GLU A 44 5.27 -0.07 -16.71
C GLU A 44 4.46 -1.25 -16.21
N HIS A 45 3.94 -1.15 -14.98
CA HIS A 45 3.11 -2.15 -14.37
C HIS A 45 1.93 -2.56 -15.25
N ILE A 46 1.18 -1.59 -15.78
CA ILE A 46 0.04 -1.85 -16.65
C ILE A 46 0.48 -2.47 -17.98
N ARG A 47 1.60 -2.00 -18.55
CA ARG A 47 2.13 -2.55 -19.81
C ARG A 47 2.51 -4.01 -19.68
N ASP A 48 3.11 -4.38 -18.55
CA ASP A 48 3.63 -5.73 -18.33
C ASP A 48 2.54 -6.71 -17.92
N ASN A 49 1.53 -6.25 -17.17
CA ASN A 49 0.45 -7.10 -16.67
C ASN A 49 -0.83 -7.05 -17.53
N ASN A 50 -0.95 -6.09 -18.45
CA ASN A 50 -2.17 -5.76 -19.22
C ASN A 50 -3.39 -5.36 -18.36
N GLU A 51 -3.19 -5.18 -17.06
CA GLU A 51 -4.21 -4.77 -16.11
C GLU A 51 -3.55 -4.09 -14.90
N MET A 52 -4.35 -3.44 -14.07
CA MET A 52 -3.90 -2.84 -12.83
C MET A 52 -4.04 -3.86 -11.70
N LEU A 53 -2.93 -4.31 -11.13
CA LEU A 53 -2.89 -5.24 -10.00
C LEU A 53 -2.36 -4.52 -8.75
N PRO A 54 -3.23 -3.92 -7.90
CA PRO A 54 -2.78 -3.06 -6.81
C PRO A 54 -1.76 -3.69 -5.87
N THR A 55 -1.94 -4.97 -5.53
CA THR A 55 -1.01 -5.69 -4.65
C THR A 55 0.36 -5.89 -5.28
N VAL A 56 0.41 -6.12 -6.60
CA VAL A 56 1.67 -6.28 -7.33
C VAL A 56 2.34 -4.91 -7.53
N LEU A 57 1.56 -3.89 -7.91
CA LEU A 57 2.03 -2.51 -8.03
C LEU A 57 2.63 -1.99 -6.73
N MET A 58 1.97 -2.24 -5.59
CA MET A 58 2.52 -1.80 -4.29
C MET A 58 3.84 -2.49 -3.95
N GLY A 59 4.06 -3.72 -4.45
CA GLY A 59 5.38 -4.37 -4.42
C GLY A 59 6.41 -3.66 -5.30
N ASP A 60 6.01 -3.19 -6.48
CA ASP A 60 6.88 -2.39 -7.36
C ASP A 60 7.26 -1.05 -6.72
N ILE A 61 6.28 -0.38 -6.11
CA ILE A 61 6.48 0.86 -5.34
C ILE A 61 7.38 0.60 -4.13
N ALA A 62 7.19 -0.50 -3.39
CA ALA A 62 8.06 -0.86 -2.27
C ALA A 62 9.52 -1.03 -2.72
N ARG A 63 9.76 -1.71 -3.85
CA ARG A 63 11.11 -1.83 -4.43
C ARG A 63 11.71 -0.48 -4.81
N TRP A 64 10.90 0.42 -5.37
CA TRP A 64 11.34 1.79 -5.65
C TRP A 64 11.69 2.56 -4.36
N VAL A 65 10.88 2.48 -3.31
CA VAL A 65 11.16 3.11 -2.01
C VAL A 65 12.49 2.63 -1.44
N VAL A 66 12.78 1.32 -1.51
CA VAL A 66 14.05 0.74 -1.07
C VAL A 66 15.22 1.33 -1.88
N GLY A 67 15.06 1.45 -3.20
CA GLY A 67 16.06 2.10 -4.07
C GLY A 67 16.32 3.55 -3.66
N VAL A 68 15.27 4.36 -3.50
CA VAL A 68 15.40 5.76 -3.07
C VAL A 68 16.03 5.88 -1.70
N ALA A 69 15.72 4.96 -0.77
CA ALA A 69 16.30 4.97 0.56
C ALA A 69 17.81 4.69 0.52
N HIS A 70 18.29 3.81 -0.34
CA HIS A 70 19.71 3.52 -0.48
C HIS A 70 20.49 4.62 -1.23
N GLU A 71 19.85 5.32 -2.16
CA GLU A 71 20.53 6.31 -3.02
C GLU A 71 20.51 7.73 -2.45
N SER A 72 19.57 8.04 -1.54
CA SER A 72 19.41 9.38 -0.99
C SER A 72 20.33 9.64 0.20
N ASP A 73 20.99 10.81 0.21
CA ASP A 73 21.76 11.29 1.37
C ASP A 73 20.86 11.55 2.61
N ASN A 74 19.57 11.78 2.39
CA ASN A 74 18.58 11.97 3.45
C ASN A 74 17.24 11.32 3.09
N PRO A 75 17.12 9.99 3.23
CA PRO A 75 15.91 9.23 2.89
C PRO A 75 14.69 9.72 3.66
N ARG A 76 14.88 10.06 4.93
CA ARG A 76 13.79 10.54 5.80
C ARG A 76 13.15 11.80 5.26
N LEU A 77 13.93 12.77 4.79
CA LEU A 77 13.38 14.00 4.22
C LEU A 77 12.74 13.73 2.85
N ARG A 78 13.39 12.94 1.99
CA ARG A 78 12.94 12.64 0.62
C ARG A 78 11.61 11.87 0.58
N LEU A 79 11.44 10.92 1.51
CA LEU A 79 10.29 10.01 1.56
C LEU A 79 9.26 10.40 2.63
N ALA A 80 9.50 11.45 3.42
CA ALA A 80 8.55 11.89 4.46
C ALA A 80 7.13 12.12 3.93
N PRO A 81 6.91 12.80 2.78
CA PRO A 81 5.56 12.97 2.25
C PRO A 81 4.90 11.64 1.88
N PHE A 82 5.67 10.70 1.33
CA PHE A 82 5.18 9.38 0.93
C PHE A 82 4.75 8.55 2.14
N PHE A 83 5.59 8.47 3.18
CA PHE A 83 5.22 7.76 4.41
C PHE A 83 4.08 8.43 5.17
N ALA A 84 3.94 9.75 5.09
CA ALA A 84 2.78 10.45 5.66
C ALA A 84 1.48 10.07 4.94
N GLU A 85 1.49 9.93 3.62
CA GLU A 85 0.32 9.48 2.85
C GLU A 85 -0.02 8.01 3.14
N LEU A 86 0.98 7.13 3.32
CA LEU A 86 0.72 5.75 3.76
C LEU A 86 0.09 5.72 5.16
N GLU A 87 0.58 6.54 6.08
CA GLU A 87 0.07 6.63 7.44
C GLU A 87 -1.37 7.17 7.47
N ASP A 88 -1.69 8.17 6.64
CA ASP A 88 -3.05 8.69 6.49
C ASP A 88 -3.99 7.64 5.86
N GLY A 89 -3.54 6.99 4.78
CA GLY A 89 -4.27 5.92 4.10
C GLY A 89 -4.52 4.69 4.99
N TRP A 90 -3.64 4.43 5.97
CA TRP A 90 -3.84 3.40 6.97
C TRP A 90 -5.10 3.65 7.80
N GLY A 91 -5.31 4.90 8.24
CA GLY A 91 -6.47 5.29 9.04
C GLY A 91 -6.63 4.47 10.31
N ASP A 92 -7.78 3.79 10.46
CA ASP A 92 -8.08 2.92 11.60
C ASP A 92 -7.61 1.46 11.43
N GLY A 93 -6.90 1.15 10.34
CA GLY A 93 -6.43 -0.19 10.02
C GLY A 93 -7.55 -1.19 9.70
N GLN A 94 -8.77 -0.74 9.37
CA GLN A 94 -9.93 -1.59 9.10
C GLN A 94 -10.54 -1.44 7.70
N ASN A 95 -9.84 -0.75 6.80
CA ASN A 95 -10.30 -0.45 5.46
C ASN A 95 -9.47 -1.17 4.37
N ALA A 96 -9.96 -1.17 3.12
CA ALA A 96 -9.29 -1.87 2.02
C ALA A 96 -7.89 -1.30 1.71
N VAL A 97 -7.67 -0.01 1.90
CA VAL A 97 -6.35 0.64 1.72
C VAL A 97 -5.37 0.12 2.78
N SER A 98 -5.80 0.02 4.04
CA SER A 98 -4.98 -0.56 5.11
C SER A 98 -4.61 -2.03 4.84
N ASP A 99 -5.53 -2.82 4.29
CA ASP A 99 -5.23 -4.20 3.88
C ASP A 99 -4.17 -4.23 2.77
N LEU A 100 -4.27 -3.34 1.78
CA LEU A 100 -3.29 -3.20 0.71
C LEU A 100 -1.91 -2.78 1.26
N ILE A 101 -1.85 -1.76 2.12
CA ILE A 101 -0.59 -1.27 2.71
C ILE A 101 0.08 -2.38 3.55
N ALA A 102 -0.71 -3.09 4.37
CA ALA A 102 -0.23 -4.19 5.19
C ALA A 102 0.45 -5.27 4.34
N VAL A 103 -0.30 -5.88 3.42
CA VAL A 103 0.12 -7.11 2.73
C VAL A 103 1.03 -6.85 1.53
N ALA A 104 0.96 -5.64 0.95
CA ALA A 104 1.65 -5.35 -0.31
C ALA A 104 2.74 -4.30 -0.18
N PHE A 105 2.81 -3.55 0.92
CA PHE A 105 3.91 -2.63 1.18
C PHE A 105 4.76 -3.07 2.37
N VAL A 106 4.18 -3.15 3.57
CA VAL A 106 4.96 -3.46 4.80
C VAL A 106 5.62 -4.84 4.70
N GLU A 107 4.90 -5.85 4.21
CA GLU A 107 5.45 -7.19 3.97
C GLU A 107 6.54 -7.23 2.88
N ASN A 108 6.68 -6.22 2.03
CA ASN A 108 7.77 -6.14 1.05
C ASN A 108 9.00 -5.40 1.56
N ILE A 109 8.90 -4.68 2.68
CA ILE A 109 10.01 -3.89 3.25
C ILE A 109 10.47 -4.38 4.63
N PHE A 110 9.86 -5.41 5.20
CA PHE A 110 10.11 -5.81 6.59
C PHE A 110 11.57 -6.23 6.87
N ASP A 111 12.28 -6.71 5.85
CA ASP A 111 13.70 -7.06 5.91
C ASP A 111 14.65 -5.87 5.61
N GLU A 112 14.08 -4.68 5.35
CA GLU A 112 14.82 -3.46 4.98
C GLU A 112 14.82 -2.46 6.15
N PRO A 113 15.77 -2.58 7.11
CA PRO A 113 15.73 -1.81 8.36
C PRO A 113 15.79 -0.30 8.14
N GLU A 114 16.49 0.16 7.09
CA GLU A 114 16.59 1.58 6.74
C GLU A 114 15.23 2.16 6.36
N VAL A 115 14.42 1.39 5.65
CA VAL A 115 13.06 1.77 5.22
C VAL A 115 12.06 1.61 6.36
N VAL A 116 12.15 0.54 7.15
CA VAL A 116 11.30 0.32 8.33
C VAL A 116 11.39 1.49 9.32
N ASN A 117 12.58 2.10 9.47
CA ASN A 117 12.79 3.26 10.34
C ASN A 117 12.13 4.56 9.83
N LEU A 118 11.57 4.55 8.62
CA LEU A 118 10.84 5.67 8.03
C LEU A 118 9.32 5.57 8.24
N LEU A 119 8.82 4.40 8.68
CA LEU A 119 7.40 4.19 8.94
C LEU A 119 6.86 5.18 9.98
N GLY A 120 5.62 5.60 9.78
CA GLY A 120 4.84 6.33 10.77
C GLY A 120 4.45 5.43 11.96
N PRO A 121 3.87 6.02 13.02
CA PRO A 121 3.64 5.31 14.29
C PRO A 121 2.74 4.07 14.18
N GLU A 122 1.64 4.14 13.44
CA GLU A 122 0.69 3.05 13.27
C GLU A 122 1.27 1.95 12.39
N LEU A 123 1.90 2.32 11.26
CA LEU A 123 2.55 1.34 10.39
C LEU A 123 3.75 0.67 11.06
N PHE A 124 4.55 1.42 11.83
CA PHE A 124 5.64 0.86 12.62
C PHE A 124 5.11 -0.07 13.71
N ARG A 125 3.98 0.25 14.32
CA ARG A 125 3.31 -0.66 15.26
C ARG A 125 2.81 -1.92 14.56
N TYR A 126 2.19 -1.80 13.38
CA TYR A 126 1.77 -2.96 12.59
C TYR A 126 2.96 -3.87 12.25
N TYR A 127 4.10 -3.30 11.82
CA TYR A 127 5.35 -4.04 11.60
C TYR A 127 5.78 -4.82 12.85
N ARG A 128 5.74 -4.19 14.04
CA ARG A 128 6.09 -4.87 15.30
C ARG A 128 5.12 -6.00 15.64
N ILE A 129 3.84 -5.86 15.31
CA ILE A 129 2.85 -6.94 15.47
C ILE A 129 3.15 -8.08 14.49
N TYR A 130 3.35 -7.76 13.22
CA TYR A 130 3.62 -8.73 12.15
C TYR A 130 4.88 -9.56 12.43
N THR A 131 5.94 -8.93 12.92
CA THR A 131 7.20 -9.57 13.30
C THR A 131 7.17 -10.23 14.69
N GLY A 132 6.04 -10.18 15.40
CA GLY A 132 5.88 -10.79 16.72
C GLY A 132 6.57 -10.04 17.87
N GLN A 133 7.06 -8.82 17.63
CA GLN A 133 7.65 -7.94 18.65
C GLN A 133 6.59 -7.29 19.56
N GLU A 134 5.35 -7.16 19.09
CA GLU A 134 4.19 -6.69 19.86
C GLU A 134 3.00 -7.64 19.70
N LYS A 135 2.14 -7.76 20.73
CA LYS A 135 0.91 -8.55 20.65
C LYS A 135 -0.28 -7.68 20.26
N VAL A 136 -1.14 -8.19 19.39
CA VAL A 136 -2.44 -7.57 19.05
C VAL A 136 -3.29 -7.44 20.31
N ARG A 137 -3.89 -6.26 20.52
CA ARG A 137 -4.80 -6.06 21.66
C ARG A 137 -6.16 -6.69 21.35
N ARG A 138 -6.86 -7.20 22.38
CA ARG A 138 -8.11 -7.95 22.17
C ARG A 138 -9.23 -7.12 21.56
N ASP A 139 -9.23 -5.82 21.80
CA ASP A 139 -10.17 -4.82 21.28
C ASP A 139 -9.90 -4.42 19.83
N GLU A 140 -8.73 -4.77 19.28
CA GLU A 140 -8.31 -4.46 17.90
C GLU A 140 -8.53 -5.65 16.94
N VAL A 141 -8.94 -6.80 17.46
CA VAL A 141 -9.24 -7.97 16.62
C VAL A 141 -10.49 -7.65 15.80
N ARG A 142 -10.33 -7.54 14.47
CA ARG A 142 -11.47 -7.29 13.57
C ARG A 142 -12.59 -8.30 13.88
N PRO A 143 -13.81 -7.83 14.09
CA PRO A 143 -14.92 -8.73 14.38
C PRO A 143 -15.12 -9.65 13.19
N MET A 144 -15.24 -10.94 13.49
CA MET A 144 -15.45 -11.95 12.46
C MET A 144 -16.66 -11.57 11.59
N PRO A 145 -16.54 -11.53 10.25
CA PRO A 145 -17.66 -11.18 9.39
C PRO A 145 -18.86 -12.09 9.64
N GLU A 146 -20.07 -11.54 9.59
CA GLU A 146 -21.31 -12.32 9.84
C GLU A 146 -21.45 -13.52 8.89
N VAL A 147 -20.95 -13.40 7.66
CA VAL A 147 -20.92 -14.52 6.71
C VAL A 147 -20.03 -15.66 7.21
N VAL A 148 -18.85 -15.36 7.77
CA VAL A 148 -17.93 -16.36 8.33
C VAL A 148 -18.54 -17.00 9.59
N LYS A 149 -19.16 -16.20 10.48
CA LYS A 149 -19.90 -16.73 11.64
C LYS A 149 -21.00 -17.72 11.22
N LYS A 150 -21.76 -17.39 10.17
CA LYS A 150 -22.81 -18.27 9.63
C LYS A 150 -22.21 -19.56 9.05
N VAL A 151 -21.06 -19.49 8.38
CA VAL A 151 -20.35 -20.66 7.84
C VAL A 151 -19.84 -21.56 8.97
N LEU A 152 -19.16 -21.00 9.99
CA LEU A 152 -18.68 -21.78 11.15
C LEU A 152 -19.82 -22.46 11.91
N LYS A 153 -20.93 -21.74 12.10
CA LYS A 153 -22.16 -22.29 12.71
C LYS A 153 -22.73 -23.46 11.89
N LYS A 154 -22.66 -23.42 10.55
CA LYS A 154 -23.06 -24.53 9.67
C LYS A 154 -22.07 -25.69 9.69
N LEU A 155 -20.78 -25.43 9.89
CA LEU A 155 -19.72 -26.44 9.97
C LEU A 155 -19.57 -27.09 11.36
N GLY A 156 -20.41 -26.72 12.33
CA GLY A 156 -20.40 -27.31 13.68
C GLY A 156 -19.17 -26.94 14.54
N ARG A 157 -18.34 -25.99 14.09
CA ARG A 157 -17.20 -25.49 14.84
C ARG A 157 -17.65 -24.25 15.63
N ARG A 158 -17.77 -24.40 16.94
CA ARG A 158 -17.98 -23.30 17.90
C ARG A 158 -16.65 -22.63 18.21
#